data_AF-A0A927FJ83-F1
#
_entry.id   AF-A0A927FJ83-F1
#
_cell.length_a   1.000
_cell.length_b   1.000
_cell.length_c   1.000
_cell.angle_alpha   90.00
_cell.angle_beta   90.00
_cell.angle_gamma   90.00
#
_symmetry.space_group_name_H-M   'P 1'
#
loop_
_entity.id
_entity.type
_entity.pdbx_description
1 polymer ?
#
loop_
_entity_poly.entity_id
_entity_poly.type
_entity_poly.pdbx_seq_one_letter_code
_entity_poly.pdbx_strand_id
1 'polypeptide(L)' 'MILPPIPAGLELLWDIFLQLHHMRRSGMGPSAIGAPDLLAYQQLNGIELNPWELDCIHALDQVALKAASQK' A
#
# COMPACT_ATOMS: atom_id res chain seq x y z
N MET A 1 -19.78 -8.03 -16.03
CA MET A 1 -18.73 -8.80 -15.33
C MET A 1 -19.08 -8.75 -13.85
N ILE A 2 -19.50 -9.87 -13.26
CA ILE A 2 -19.83 -9.92 -11.82
C ILE A 2 -18.48 -10.08 -11.12
N LEU A 3 -17.89 -8.98 -10.68
CA LEU A 3 -16.72 -9.05 -9.82
C LEU A 3 -17.19 -9.63 -8.48
N PRO A 4 -16.61 -10.74 -8.02
CA PRO A 4 -16.92 -11.24 -6.68
C PRO A 4 -16.62 -10.13 -5.66
N PRO A 5 -17.47 -9.95 -4.64
CA PRO A 5 -17.20 -8.98 -3.60
C PRO A 5 -15.85 -9.30 -2.99
N ILE A 6 -15.00 -8.28 -2.92
CA ILE A 6 -13.71 -8.40 -2.27
C ILE A 6 -14.00 -8.72 -0.79
N PRO A 7 -13.31 -9.69 -0.17
CA PRO A 7 -13.47 -9.93 1.26
C PRO A 7 -13.25 -8.63 2.01
N ALA A 8 -14.11 -8.27 2.97
CA ALA A 8 -14.09 -6.95 3.62
C ALA A 8 -12.70 -6.54 4.17
N GLY A 9 -11.88 -7.50 4.60
CA GLY A 9 -10.49 -7.23 5.03
C GLY A 9 -9.55 -6.77 3.92
N LEU A 10 -9.78 -7.18 2.67
CA LEU A 10 -8.95 -6.82 1.52
C LEU A 10 -9.33 -5.43 0.97
N GLU A 11 -10.57 -4.97 1.12
CA GLU A 11 -10.96 -3.58 0.81
C GLU A 11 -10.19 -2.61 1.71
N LEU A 12 -10.11 -2.91 3.01
CA LEU A 12 -9.35 -2.10 3.96
C LEU A 12 -7.86 -2.02 3.59
N LEU A 13 -7.23 -3.15 3.24
CA LEU A 13 -5.83 -3.16 2.82
C LEU A 13 -5.60 -2.39 1.52
N TRP A 14 -6.55 -2.46 0.59
CA TRP A 14 -6.48 -1.68 -0.64
C TRP A 14 -6.55 -0.18 -0.37
N ASP A 15 -7.46 0.25 0.50
CA ASP A 15 -7.57 1.66 0.89
C ASP A 15 -6.31 2.14 1.63
N ILE A 16 -5.76 1.31 2.53
CA ILE A 16 -4.48 1.59 3.22
C ILE A 16 -3.35 1.76 2.19
N PHE A 17 -3.26 0.84 1.23
CA PHE A 17 -2.26 0.92 0.15
C PHE A 17 -2.41 2.22 -0.65
N LEU A 18 -3.63 2.60 -1.04
CA LEU A 18 -3.87 3.84 -1.79
C LEU A 18 -3.45 5.08 -0.97
N GLN A 19 -3.80 5.13 0.31
CA GLN A 19 -3.40 6.23 1.18
C GLN A 19 -1.88 6.32 1.32
N LEU A 20 -1.21 5.19 1.56
CA LEU A 20 0.25 5.11 1.59
C LEU A 20 0.87 5.56 0.26
N HIS A 21 0.29 5.13 -0.86
CA HIS A 21 0.75 5.52 -2.20
C HIS A 21 0.64 7.03 -2.45
N HIS A 22 -0.39 7.69 -1.91
CA HIS A 22 -0.54 9.15 -1.96
C HIS A 22 0.38 9.89 -0.98
N MET A 23 0.63 9.29 0.18
CA MET A 23 1.44 9.90 1.24
C MET A 23 2.95 9.71 1.01
N ARG A 24 3.35 8.72 0.21
CA ARG A 24 4.76 8.44 -0.08
C ARG A 24 5.43 9.69 -0.63
N ARG A 25 6.64 9.95 -0.13
CA ARG A 25 7.43 11.10 -0.57
C ARG A 25 7.91 10.84 -2.00
N SER A 26 7.34 11.51 -3.01
CA SER A 26 7.84 11.43 -4.38
C SER A 26 9.05 12.35 -4.57
N GLY A 27 10.23 11.78 -4.81
CA GLY A 27 11.39 12.49 -5.34
C GLY A 27 11.38 12.53 -6.87
N MET A 28 12.56 12.63 -7.49
CA MET A 28 12.76 12.46 -8.94
C MET A 28 12.63 10.99 -9.38
N GLY A 29 11.50 10.34 -9.08
CA GLY A 29 11.21 8.98 -9.56
C GLY A 29 10.27 8.17 -8.68
N PRO A 30 9.78 7.02 -9.19
CA PRO A 30 8.99 6.08 -8.40
C PRO A 30 9.79 5.58 -7.20
N SER A 31 9.27 5.76 -6.00
CA SER A 31 9.87 5.29 -4.76
C SER A 31 8.96 4.26 -4.11
N ALA A 32 9.56 3.18 -3.58
CA ALA A 32 8.84 2.14 -2.86
C ALA A 32 8.28 2.68 -1.54
N ILE A 33 7.18 2.10 -1.08
CA ILE A 33 6.64 2.36 0.26
C ILE A 33 7.63 1.77 1.27
N GLY A 34 8.29 2.65 2.03
CA GLY A 34 9.31 2.27 2.99
C GLY A 34 8.73 1.92 4.37
N ALA A 35 9.52 1.21 5.18
CA ALA A 35 9.20 1.00 6.59
C ALA A 35 8.92 2.31 7.37
N PRO A 36 9.62 3.44 7.10
CA PRO A 36 9.29 4.72 7.74
C PRO A 36 7.89 5.23 7.40
N ASP A 37 7.43 5.07 6.15
CA ASP A 37 6.09 5.50 5.72
C ASP A 37 5.01 4.65 6.38
N LEU A 38 5.23 3.34 6.46
CA LEU A 38 4.36 2.39 7.16
C LEU A 38 4.26 2.67 8.66
N LEU A 39 5.40 2.96 9.32
CA LEU A 39 5.42 3.33 10.73
C LEU A 39 4.70 4.67 10.95
N ALA A 40 4.95 5.67 10.11
CA ALA A 40 4.26 6.95 10.19
C ALA A 40 2.73 6.77 10.01
N TYR A 41 2.31 5.97 9.03
CA TYR A 41 0.89 5.70 8.78
C TYR A 41 0.20 4.99 9.95
N GLN A 42 0.82 3.97 10.52
CA GLN A 42 0.33 3.27 11.71
C GLN A 42 0.16 4.23 12.90
N GLN A 43 1.16 5.09 13.13
CA GLN A 43 1.10 6.10 14.21
C GLN A 43 0.03 7.17 13.97
N LEU A 44 -0.11 7.67 12.73
CA LEU A 44 -1.08 8.71 12.40
C LEU A 44 -2.54 8.23 12.49
N ASN A 45 -2.78 6.97 12.11
CA ASN A 45 -4.12 6.40 12.09
C ASN A 45 -4.45 5.60 13.37
N GLY A 46 -3.47 5.39 14.26
CA GLY A 46 -3.63 4.59 15.46
C GLY A 46 -3.95 3.13 15.18
N ILE A 47 -3.42 2.59 14.08
CA ILE A 47 -3.60 1.19 13.68
C ILE A 47 -2.29 0.40 13.80
N GLU A 48 -2.40 -0.91 13.92
CA GLU A 48 -1.27 -1.83 13.88
C GLU A 48 -1.51 -2.85 12.76
N LEU A 49 -0.56 -2.93 11.83
CA LEU A 49 -0.59 -3.85 10.71
C LEU A 49 0.11 -5.15 11.12
N ASN A 50 -0.56 -6.27 10.90
CA ASN A 50 0.01 -7.59 11.12
C ASN A 50 1.04 -7.93 10.03
N PRO A 51 1.92 -8.93 10.27
CA PRO A 51 2.94 -9.33 9.30
C PRO A 51 2.38 -9.67 7.92
N TRP A 52 1.25 -10.38 7.86
CA TRP A 52 0.63 -10.76 6.59
C TRP A 52 0.05 -9.55 5.84
N GLU A 53 -0.43 -8.52 6.56
CA GLU A 53 -0.99 -7.29 5.98
C GLU A 53 0.13 -6.46 5.38
N LEU A 54 1.26 -6.37 6.09
CA LEU A 54 2.48 -5.75 5.58
C LEU A 54 2.95 -6.45 4.30
N ASP A 55 3.03 -7.79 4.30
CA ASP A 55 3.42 -8.56 3.12
C ASP A 55 2.50 -8.28 1.92
N CYS A 56 1.18 -8.17 2.15
CA CYS A 56 0.23 -7.78 1.12
C CYS A 56 0.49 -6.37 0.57
N ILE A 57 0.71 -5.37 1.44
CA ILE A 57 1.02 -4.00 1.02
C ILE A 57 2.32 -3.96 0.21
N HIS A 58 3.35 -4.69 0.65
CA HIS A 58 4.63 -4.78 -0.06
C HIS A 58 4.48 -5.44 -1.43
N ALA A 59 3.68 -6.51 -1.55
CA ALA A 59 3.40 -7.16 -2.82
C ALA A 59 2.67 -6.22 -3.79
N LEU A 60 1.67 -5.46 -3.31
CA LEU A 60 0.96 -4.46 -4.10
C LEU A 60 1.89 -3.34 -4.59
N ASP A 61 2.77 -2.85 -3.71
CA ASP A 61 3.74 -1.81 -4.06
C ASP A 61 4.71 -2.27 -5.16
N GLN A 62 5.21 -3.50 -5.09
CA GLN A 62 6.06 -4.05 -6.16
C GLN A 62 5.35 -4.09 -7.52
N VAL A 63 4.08 -4.50 -7.54
CA VAL A 63 3.28 -4.52 -8.78
C VAL A 63 3.08 -3.09 -9.30
N ALA A 64 2.77 -2.14 -8.42
CA ALA A 64 2.59 -0.74 -8.78
C ALA A 64 3.87 -0.08 -9.31
N LEU A 65 5.02 -0.36 -8.69
CA LEU A 65 6.34 0.11 -9.15
C LEU A 65 6.70 -0.46 -10.53
N LYS A 66 6.46 -1.76 -10.74
CA LYS A 66 6.69 -2.40 -12.03
C LYS A 66 5.80 -1.78 -13.12
N ALA A 67 4.53 -1.54 -12.83
CA ALA A 67 3.61 -0.88 -13.75
C ALA A 67 4.00 0.58 -14.03
N ALA A 68 4.53 1.30 -13.03
CA ALA A 68 5.00 2.68 -13.20
C ALA A 68 6.29 2.77 -14.04
N SER A 69 7.17 1.76 -13.93
CA SER A 69 8.43 1.68 -14.70
C SER A 69 8.22 1.30 -16.17
N GLN A 70 7.09 0.67 -16.51
CA GLN A 70 6.75 0.27 -17.88
C GLN A 70 6.06 1.39 -18.71
N LYS A 71 6.07 2.64 -18.23
CA LYS A 71 5.52 3.81 -18.96
C LYS A 71 6.57 4.53 -19.78
#